data_AF-A0A0G1JDU9-F1
#
_entry.id   AF-A0A0G1JDU9-F1
#
_cell.length_a   1.000
_cell.length_b   1.000
_cell.length_c   1.000
_cell.angle_alpha   90.00
_cell.angle_beta   90.00
_cell.angle_gamma   90.00
#
_symmetry.space_group_name_H-M   'P 1'
#
loop_
_entity.id
_entity.type
_entity.pdbx_description
1 polymer ?
#
loop_
_entity_poly.entity_id
_entity_poly.type
_entity_poly.pdbx_seq_one_letter_code
_entity_poly.pdbx_strand_id
1 'polypeptide(L)'
;MPQSFYGLATSEAQKRLVKYGPNKINDASHSTALKILLRQIKGNFIVYLLAFSAAISFAIGKVETTYTLFAVVFVVIFFGFIQEYKAERAVSALKNMLTAVTLVVRDGKE
;
A
#
# COMPACT_ATOMS: atom_id res chain seq x y z
N MET A 1 -33.86 33.38 -7.71
CA MET A 1 -33.31 33.30 -9.08
C MET A 1 -32.36 32.11 -9.12
N PRO A 2 -32.52 31.12 -10.01
CA PRO A 2 -31.56 30.04 -10.10
C PRO A 2 -30.26 30.61 -10.68
N GLN A 3 -29.15 30.51 -9.95
CA GLN A 3 -27.84 30.89 -10.47
C GLN A 3 -27.47 29.91 -11.58
N SER A 4 -27.52 30.33 -12.84
CA SER A 4 -27.05 29.49 -13.95
C SER A 4 -25.52 29.49 -13.92
N PHE A 5 -24.93 28.49 -13.28
CA PHE A 5 -23.49 28.33 -13.27
C PHE A 5 -23.04 27.84 -14.66
N TYR A 6 -22.45 28.71 -15.48
CA TYR A 6 -21.89 28.35 -16.79
C TYR A 6 -20.60 27.50 -16.69
N GLY A 7 -20.08 27.27 -15.49
CA GLY A 7 -18.81 26.57 -15.31
C GLY A 7 -17.61 27.33 -15.88
N LEU A 8 -16.45 26.69 -15.90
CA LEU A 8 -15.25 27.24 -16.52
C LEU A 8 -15.31 27.10 -18.04
N ALA A 9 -14.75 28.07 -18.77
CA ALA A 9 -14.53 27.92 -20.20
C ALA A 9 -13.54 26.79 -20.48
N THR A 10 -13.75 26.01 -21.54
CA THR A 10 -12.86 24.88 -21.90
C THR A 10 -11.40 25.33 -22.04
N SER A 11 -11.16 26.52 -22.59
CA SER A 11 -9.81 27.08 -22.75
C SER A 11 -9.14 27.38 -21.40
N GLU A 12 -9.88 27.84 -20.41
CA GLU A 12 -9.37 28.12 -19.07
C GLU A 12 -9.16 26.84 -18.27
N ALA A 13 -10.07 25.87 -18.40
CA ALA A 13 -9.90 24.54 -17.82
C ALA A 13 -8.62 23.86 -18.35
N GLN A 14 -8.33 23.96 -19.65
CA GLN A 14 -7.11 23.42 -20.25
C GLN A 14 -5.85 24.11 -19.70
N LYS A 15 -5.86 25.45 -19.58
CA LYS A 15 -4.76 26.20 -18.97
C LYS A 15 -4.51 25.78 -17.53
N ARG A 16 -5.58 25.61 -16.74
CA ARG A 16 -5.49 25.15 -15.35
C ARG A 16 -4.99 23.70 -15.26
N LEU A 17 -5.41 22.81 -16.16
CA LEU A 17 -4.92 21.44 -16.21
C LEU A 17 -3.41 21.38 -16.48
N VAL A 18 -2.89 22.23 -17.38
CA VAL A 18 -1.44 22.33 -17.62
C VAL A 18 -0.71 22.91 -16.40
N LYS A 19 -1.30 23.91 -15.73
CA LYS A 19 -0.69 24.59 -14.58
C LYS A 19 -0.66 23.74 -13.30
N TYR A 20 -1.75 23.02 -13.02
CA TYR A 20 -1.95 22.30 -11.76
C TYR A 20 -1.80 20.78 -11.93
N GLY A 21 -1.79 20.27 -13.16
CA GLY A 21 -1.76 18.85 -13.45
C GLY A 21 -3.14 18.18 -13.33
N PRO A 22 -3.22 16.87 -13.62
CA PRO A 22 -4.44 16.10 -13.44
C PRO A 22 -4.79 15.99 -11.95
N ASN A 23 -6.09 16.01 -11.63
CA ASN A 23 -6.58 15.74 -10.28
C ASN A 23 -6.44 14.23 -9.96
N LYS A 24 -5.20 13.80 -9.73
CA LYS A 24 -4.85 12.44 -9.31
C LYS A 24 -4.01 12.54 -8.06
N ILE A 25 -4.39 11.78 -7.04
CA ILE A 25 -3.50 11.53 -5.90
C ILE A 25 -2.40 10.60 -6.44
N ASN A 26 -1.14 11.00 -6.29
CA ASN A 26 -0.01 10.12 -6.62
C ASN A 26 -0.20 8.82 -5.83
N ASP A 27 -0.45 7.71 -6.52
CA ASP A 27 -0.44 6.41 -5.87
C ASP A 27 0.98 6.20 -5.36
N ALA A 28 1.15 6.32 -4.04
CA ALA A 28 2.37 5.94 -3.38
C ALA A 28 2.73 4.55 -3.90
N SER A 29 3.90 4.47 -4.55
CA SER A 29 4.36 3.35 -5.39
C SER A 29 3.75 2.03 -4.95
N HIS A 30 3.13 1.27 -5.88
CA HIS A 30 2.76 -0.12 -5.62
C HIS A 30 3.86 -0.77 -4.78
N SER A 31 3.49 -1.11 -3.55
CA SER A 31 4.35 -1.82 -2.61
C SER A 31 4.77 -3.10 -3.29
N THR A 32 6.00 -3.10 -3.80
CA THR A 32 6.55 -4.25 -4.50
C THR A 32 6.61 -5.41 -3.51
N ALA A 33 6.44 -6.65 -3.96
CA ALA A 33 6.55 -7.84 -3.10
C ALA A 33 7.82 -7.81 -2.23
N LEU A 34 8.93 -7.33 -2.80
CA LEU A 34 10.19 -7.15 -2.09
C LEU A 34 10.11 -6.14 -0.92
N LYS A 35 9.35 -5.06 -1.09
CA LYS A 35 9.17 -4.01 -0.07
C LYS A 35 8.30 -4.51 1.09
N ILE A 36 7.27 -5.31 0.80
CA ILE A 36 6.43 -5.97 1.81
C ILE A 36 7.28 -6.98 2.60
N LEU A 37 8.09 -7.78 1.91
CA LEU A 37 9.01 -8.73 2.55
C LEU A 37 10.01 -8.01 3.47
N LEU A 38 10.63 -6.92 2.99
CA LEU A 38 11.56 -6.11 3.78
C LEU A 38 10.88 -5.45 4.99
N ARG A 39 9.62 -5.01 4.86
CA ARG A 39 8.82 -4.49 5.98
C ARG A 39 8.62 -5.58 7.03
N GLN A 40 8.39 -6.83 6.62
CA GLN A 40 8.21 -7.93 7.57
C GLN A 40 9.49 -8.30 8.33
N ILE A 41 10.66 -8.13 7.71
CA ILE A 41 11.95 -8.35 8.37
C ILE A 41 12.29 -7.20 9.35
N LYS A 42 11.98 -5.94 8.99
CA LYS A 42 12.37 -4.76 9.78
C LYS A 42 11.33 -4.29 10.79
N GLY A 43 10.05 -4.53 10.53
CA GLY A 43 8.93 -3.98 11.30
C GLY A 43 8.22 -4.98 12.19
N ASN A 44 8.47 -6.28 12.02
CA ASN A 44 7.78 -7.30 12.81
C ASN A 44 8.57 -7.64 14.08
N PHE A 45 8.04 -7.23 15.24
CA PHE A 45 8.60 -7.55 16.56
C PHE A 45 8.89 -9.04 16.75
N ILE A 46 8.09 -9.93 16.15
CA ILE A 46 8.28 -11.38 16.21
C ILE A 46 9.62 -11.78 15.60
N VAL A 47 10.08 -11.14 14.53
CA VAL A 47 11.38 -11.44 13.91
C VAL A 47 12.53 -11.11 14.86
N TYR A 48 12.45 -9.99 15.58
CA TYR A 48 13.44 -9.64 16.60
C TYR A 48 13.43 -10.63 17.77
N LEU A 49 12.25 -11.02 18.24
CA LEU A 49 12.10 -12.01 19.31
C LEU A 49 12.69 -13.37 18.92
N LEU A 50 12.54 -13.75 17.65
CA LEU A 50 13.07 -15.00 17.12
C LEU A 50 14.57 -14.94 16.88
N ALA A 51 15.11 -13.81 16.38
CA ALA A 51 16.54 -13.60 16.27
C ALA A 51 17.22 -13.66 17.64
N PHE A 52 16.61 -13.05 18.66
CA PHE A 52 17.07 -13.14 20.04
C PHE A 52 16.99 -14.57 20.59
N SER A 53 15.88 -15.27 20.34
CA SER A 53 15.72 -16.68 20.76
C SER A 53 16.73 -17.60 20.09
N ALA A 54 17.06 -17.38 18.82
CA ALA A 54 18.07 -18.12 18.09
C ALA A 54 19.47 -17.90 18.68
N ALA A 55 19.81 -16.66 19.05
CA ALA A 55 21.08 -16.36 19.72
C ALA A 55 21.21 -17.09 21.07
N ILE A 56 20.12 -17.15 21.85
CA ILE A 56 20.07 -17.90 23.11
C ILE A 56 20.20 -19.42 22.86
N SER A 57 19.47 -19.98 21.88
CA SER A 57 19.52 -21.41 21.56
C SER A 57 20.91 -21.85 21.10
N PHE A 58 21.58 -21.01 20.30
CA PHE A 58 22.94 -21.24 19.86
C PHE A 58 23.92 -21.28 21.05
N ALA A 59 23.78 -20.38 22.01
CA ALA A 59 24.58 -20.38 23.24
C ALA A 59 24.36 -21.65 24.11
N ILE A 60 23.19 -22.29 24.01
CA ILE A 60 22.83 -23.51 24.76
C ILE A 60 23.25 -24.79 24.00
N GLY A 61 23.67 -24.71 22.73
CA GLY A 61 24.18 -25.85 21.95
C GLY A 61 23.10 -26.83 21.45
N LYS A 62 21.82 -26.46 21.49
CA LYS A 62 20.70 -27.31 21.03
C LYS A 62 20.31 -27.02 19.58
N VAL A 63 20.95 -27.76 18.67
CA VAL A 63 20.69 -27.65 17.22
C VAL A 63 19.27 -28.06 16.81
N GLU A 64 18.69 -29.09 17.42
CA GLU A 64 17.30 -29.55 17.17
C GLU A 64 16.25 -28.43 17.41
N THR A 65 16.43 -27.69 18.50
CA THR A 65 15.54 -26.58 18.88
C THR A 65 15.67 -25.41 17.90
N THR A 66 16.86 -25.20 17.36
CA THR A 66 17.15 -24.13 16.40
C THR A 66 16.37 -24.33 15.09
N TYR A 67 16.38 -25.53 14.52
CA TYR A 67 15.65 -25.82 13.27
C TYR A 67 14.12 -25.66 13.43
N THR A 68 13.57 -26.13 14.56
CA THR A 68 12.14 -25.99 14.85
C THR A 68 11.73 -24.51 14.93
N LEU A 69 12.53 -23.69 15.61
CA LEU A 69 12.32 -22.24 15.68
C LEU A 69 12.39 -21.60 14.29
N PHE A 70 13.40 -21.93 13.49
CA PHE A 70 13.51 -21.43 12.11
C PHE A 70 12.27 -21.75 11.27
N ALA A 71 11.73 -22.96 11.37
CA ALA A 71 10.51 -23.33 10.67
C ALA A 71 9.31 -22.48 11.10
N VAL A 72 9.13 -22.26 12.41
CA VAL A 72 8.04 -21.41 12.93
C VAL A 72 8.20 -19.96 12.46
N VAL A 73 9.42 -19.41 12.49
CA VAL A 73 9.72 -18.06 11.97
C VAL A 73 9.28 -17.93 10.52
N PHE A 74 9.69 -18.91 9.71
CA PHE A 74 9.41 -18.92 8.28
C PHE A 74 7.91 -18.90 8.02
N VAL A 75 7.15 -19.74 8.72
CA VAL A 75 5.68 -19.78 8.62
C VAL A 75 5.08 -18.42 9.00
N VAL A 76 5.50 -17.81 10.12
CA VAL A 76 4.94 -16.52 10.56
C VAL A 76 5.23 -15.40 9.56
N ILE A 77 6.47 -15.30 9.06
CA ILE A 77 6.84 -14.29 8.05
C ILE A 77 6.04 -14.52 6.77
N PHE A 78 5.92 -15.78 6.33
CA PHE A 78 5.21 -16.13 5.11
C PHE A 78 3.71 -15.82 5.20
N PHE A 79 3.05 -16.22 6.29
CA PHE A 79 1.64 -15.88 6.52
C PHE A 79 1.43 -14.38 6.63
N GLY A 80 2.30 -13.67 7.35
CA GLY A 80 2.25 -12.21 7.44
C GLY A 80 2.41 -11.53 6.07
N PHE A 81 3.35 -12.00 5.25
CA PHE A 81 3.53 -11.54 3.88
C PHE A 81 2.27 -11.76 3.04
N ILE A 82 1.66 -12.95 3.07
CA ILE A 82 0.42 -13.24 2.33
C ILE A 82 -0.72 -12.34 2.80
N GLN A 83 -0.90 -12.20 4.12
CA GLN A 83 -1.97 -11.37 4.68
C GLN A 83 -1.83 -9.92 4.24
N GLU A 84 -0.62 -9.35 4.34
CA GLU A 84 -0.42 -7.96 4.00
C GLU A 84 -0.46 -7.72 2.48
N TYR A 85 0.06 -8.66 1.68
CA TYR A 85 -0.08 -8.62 0.23
C TYR A 85 -1.55 -8.64 -0.21
N LYS A 86 -2.39 -9.48 0.42
CA LYS A 86 -3.83 -9.52 0.15
C LYS A 86 -4.52 -8.24 0.60
N ALA A 87 -4.15 -7.68 1.74
CA ALA A 87 -4.72 -6.43 2.26
C ALA A 87 -4.44 -5.25 1.31
N GLU A 88 -3.18 -5.09 0.87
CA GLU A 88 -2.81 -4.01 -0.07
C GLU A 88 -3.50 -4.15 -1.43
N ARG A 89 -3.67 -5.39 -1.93
CA ARG A 89 -4.46 -5.64 -3.14
C ARG A 89 -5.93 -5.29 -2.97
N ALA A 90 -6.54 -5.62 -1.83
CA ALA A 90 -7.94 -5.29 -1.56
C ALA A 90 -8.16 -3.77 -1.52
N VAL A 91 -7.26 -3.03 -0.84
CA VAL A 91 -7.29 -1.56 -0.82
C VAL A 91 -7.09 -0.98 -2.22
N SER A 92 -6.17 -1.53 -3.01
CA SER A 92 -5.94 -1.08 -4.38
C SER A 92 -7.17 -1.33 -5.27
N ALA A 93 -7.82 -2.48 -5.12
CA ALA A 93 -9.05 -2.79 -5.86
C ALA A 93 -10.19 -1.82 -5.48
N LEU A 94 -10.36 -1.52 -4.19
CA LEU A 94 -11.33 -0.52 -3.73
C LEU A 94 -11.04 0.86 -4.31
N LYS A 95 -9.78 1.31 -4.29
CA LYS A 95 -9.38 2.56 -4.95
C LYS A 95 -9.73 2.58 -6.44
N ASN A 96 -9.49 1.48 -7.15
CA ASN A 96 -9.80 1.36 -8.58
C ASN A 96 -11.31 1.32 -8.86
N MET A 97 -12.13 0.74 -7.97
CA MET A 97 -13.59 0.83 -8.07
C MET A 97 -14.09 2.25 -7.84
N LEU A 98 -13.39 3.01 -7.00
CA LEU A 98 -13.65 4.42 -6.73
C LEU A 98 -13.02 5.34 -7.78
N THR A 99 -12.81 4.92 -9.04
CA THR A 99 -12.54 5.88 -10.14
C THR A 99 -13.67 6.91 -10.16
N ALA A 100 -13.44 8.02 -9.46
CA ALA A 100 -14.44 9.03 -9.20
C ALA A 100 -14.65 9.81 -10.49
N VAL A 101 -15.56 9.34 -11.32
CA VAL A 101 -16.03 10.12 -12.46
C VAL A 101 -16.81 11.28 -11.85
N THR A 102 -16.34 12.49 -12.10
CA THR A 102 -17.00 13.70 -11.60
C THR A 102 -17.68 14.39 -12.77
N LEU A 103 -18.98 14.65 -12.64
CA LEU A 103 -19.72 15.51 -13.57
C LEU A 103 -19.27 16.95 -13.35
N VAL A 104 -18.95 17.66 -14.43
CA VAL A 104 -18.45 19.04 -14.37
C VAL A 104 -19.15 19.87 -15.43
N VAL A 105 -19.65 21.04 -15.04
CA VAL A 105 -20.21 21.99 -16.02
C VAL A 105 -19.07 22.81 -16.64
N ARG A 106 -19.02 22.88 -17.97
CA ARG A 106 -18.11 23.73 -18.77
C ARG A 106 -18.86 24.40 -19.91
N ASP A 107 -18.57 25.67 -20.16
CA ASP A 107 -19.25 26.45 -21.22
C ASP A 107 -20.80 26.35 -21.17
N GLY A 108 -21.36 26.22 -19.96
CA GLY A 108 -22.80 26.08 -19.70
C GLY A 108 -23.38 24.70 -19.97
N LYS A 109 -22.55 23.68 -20.22
CA LYS A 109 -22.96 22.31 -20.52
C LYS A 109 -22.36 21.33 -19.50
N GLU A 110 -23.14 20.33 -19.11
CA GLU A 110 -22.68 19.19 -18.28
C GLU A 110 -21.69 18.27 -19.00
#